data_AF-A0A832KB28-F1
#
_entry.id   AF-A0A832KB28-F1
#
_cell.length_a   1.000
_cell.length_b   1.000
_cell.length_c   1.000
_cell.angle_alpha   90.00
_cell.angle_beta   90.00
_cell.angle_gamma   90.00
#
_symmetry.space_group_name_H-M   'P 1'
#
loop_
_entity.id
_entity.type
_entity.pdbx_description
1 polymer ?
#
loop_
_entity_poly.entity_id
_entity_poly.type
_entity_poly.pdbx_seq_one_letter_code
_entity_poly.pdbx_strand_id
1 'polypeptide(L)'
;MLRDARHRNHSPLLTLLHWHYVRSGELFSIIPLSGLADHVVNGGFPFEIPAMKPLLCGPEGCFPHPDDLQPYGGFLDARIRFERVRFLLDEVAGLSREQIATCDLIPGDAVIREFIGGSTIQIPHNE
;
A
#
# COMPACT_ATOMS: atom_id res chain seq x y z
N MET A 1 -2.09 2.59 -2.83
CA MET A 1 -3.23 1.76 -2.34
C MET A 1 -3.89 2.38 -1.12
N LEU A 2 -3.41 2.20 0.12
CA LEU A 2 -4.12 2.67 1.33
C LEU A 2 -4.29 4.20 1.39
N ARG A 3 -3.20 4.94 1.17
CA ARG A 3 -3.23 6.41 1.12
C ARG A 3 -4.17 6.92 0.03
N ASP A 4 -4.08 6.35 -1.18
CA ASP A 4 -4.87 6.81 -2.32
C ASP A 4 -6.36 6.45 -2.16
N ALA A 5 -6.67 5.31 -1.53
CA ALA A 5 -8.02 4.93 -1.16
C ALA A 5 -8.62 5.94 -0.17
N ARG A 6 -7.85 6.39 0.82
CA ARG A 6 -8.31 7.33 1.85
C ARG A 6 -8.39 8.79 1.39
N HIS A 7 -7.42 9.24 0.59
CA HIS A 7 -7.25 10.67 0.29
C HIS A 7 -7.51 11.05 -1.16
N ARG A 8 -7.55 10.08 -2.09
CA ARG A 8 -7.63 10.35 -3.54
C ARG A 8 -8.80 9.67 -4.23
N ASN A 9 -9.74 9.11 -3.46
CA ASN A 9 -10.89 8.35 -3.96
C ASN A 9 -10.50 7.28 -5.02
N HIS A 10 -9.31 6.70 -4.87
CA HIS A 10 -8.78 5.73 -5.83
C HIS A 10 -8.78 4.34 -5.20
N SER A 11 -9.64 3.46 -5.70
CA SER A 11 -9.82 2.15 -5.07
C SER A 11 -8.57 1.27 -5.20
N PRO A 12 -8.29 0.43 -4.19
CA PRO A 12 -7.25 -0.60 -4.24
C PRO A 12 -7.34 -1.51 -5.48
N LEU A 13 -8.55 -1.83 -5.95
CA LEU A 13 -8.77 -2.59 -7.19
C LEU A 13 -8.17 -1.89 -8.41
N LEU A 14 -8.42 -0.58 -8.57
CA LEU A 14 -7.85 0.19 -9.69
C LEU A 14 -6.32 0.18 -9.65
N THR A 15 -5.72 0.23 -8.45
CA THR A 15 -4.27 0.10 -8.32
C THR A 15 -3.77 -1.26 -8.81
N LEU A 16 -4.45 -2.35 -8.45
CA LEU A 16 -4.07 -3.70 -8.90
C LEU A 16 -4.17 -3.83 -10.42
N LEU A 17 -5.22 -3.29 -11.03
CA LEU A 17 -5.46 -3.34 -12.47
C LEU A 17 -4.47 -2.46 -13.25
N HIS A 18 -4.07 -1.32 -12.69
CA HIS A 18 -3.22 -0.34 -13.37
C HIS A 18 -1.72 -0.70 -13.34
N TRP A 19 -1.28 -1.52 -12.36
CA TRP A 19 0.14 -1.69 -12.06
C TRP A 19 1.00 -2.23 -13.21
N HIS A 20 0.44 -2.98 -14.17
CA HIS A 20 1.20 -3.45 -15.33
C HIS A 20 1.74 -2.30 -16.20
N TYR A 21 0.99 -1.20 -16.34
CA TYR A 21 1.46 0.00 -17.03
C TYR A 21 2.65 0.62 -16.29
N VAL A 22 2.51 0.78 -14.97
CA VAL A 22 3.59 1.31 -14.11
C VAL A 22 4.84 0.43 -14.20
N ARG A 23 4.67 -0.90 -14.08
CA ARG A 23 5.78 -1.86 -14.14
C ARG A 23 6.52 -1.82 -15.46
N SER A 24 5.80 -1.62 -16.57
CA SER A 24 6.42 -1.53 -17.90
C SER A 24 7.31 -0.29 -18.01
N GLY A 25 6.81 0.87 -17.55
CA GLY A 25 7.61 2.10 -17.47
C GLY A 25 8.80 1.99 -16.51
N GLU A 26 8.60 1.31 -15.37
CA GLU A 26 9.64 1.08 -14.38
C GLU A 26 10.80 0.23 -14.96
N LEU A 27 10.49 -0.86 -15.65
CA LEU A 27 11.48 -1.74 -16.28
C LEU A 27 12.26 -1.05 -17.40
N PHE A 28 11.63 -0.14 -18.14
CA PHE A 28 12.28 0.56 -19.25
C PHE A 28 13.09 1.77 -18.77
N SER A 29 12.56 2.57 -17.84
CA SER A 29 13.11 3.90 -17.51
C SER A 29 13.64 4.06 -16.09
N ILE A 30 13.32 3.17 -15.14
CA ILE A 30 13.70 3.35 -13.73
C ILE A 30 14.77 2.33 -13.34
N ILE A 31 14.48 1.03 -13.48
CA ILE A 31 15.38 -0.04 -13.03
C ILE A 31 16.75 0.04 -13.70
N PRO A 32 16.87 0.26 -15.03
CA PRO A 32 18.18 0.33 -15.69
C PRO A 32 19.04 1.50 -15.22
N LEU A 33 18.40 2.59 -14.76
CA LEU A 33 19.09 3.81 -14.33
C LEU A 33 19.37 3.83 -12.81
N SER A 34 18.78 2.91 -12.05
CA SER A 34 18.86 2.90 -10.57
C SER A 34 20.29 2.83 -10.01
N GLY A 35 21.23 2.24 -10.76
CA GLY A 35 22.63 2.12 -10.36
C GLY A 35 23.50 3.35 -10.67
N LEU A 36 22.94 4.40 -11.28
CA LEU A 36 23.69 5.61 -11.66
C LEU A 36 23.69 6.69 -10.58
N ALA A 37 22.90 6.52 -9.51
CA ALA A 37 22.76 7.51 -8.46
C ALA A 37 23.98 7.50 -7.51
N ASP A 38 24.48 8.68 -7.14
CA ASP A 38 25.53 8.82 -6.13
C ASP A 38 25.05 8.41 -4.72
N HIS A 39 23.76 8.62 -4.47
CA HIS A 39 23.10 8.31 -3.19
C HIS A 39 21.74 7.66 -3.44
N VAL A 40 21.44 6.63 -2.66
CA VAL A 40 20.17 5.89 -2.71
C VAL A 40 19.52 5.93 -1.33
N VAL A 41 18.28 6.44 -1.27
CA VAL A 41 17.46 6.40 -0.06
C VAL A 41 16.32 5.41 -0.29
N ASN A 42 16.24 4.38 0.55
CA ASN A 42 15.17 3.39 0.50
C ASN A 42 14.06 3.76 1.49
N GLY A 43 12.89 4.13 0.95
CA GLY A 43 11.70 4.45 1.73
C GLY A 43 10.76 3.27 1.96
N GLY A 44 11.20 2.03 1.74
CA GLY A 44 10.40 0.84 1.99
C GLY A 44 10.21 0.57 3.48
N PHE A 45 8.98 0.28 3.88
CA PHE A 45 8.58 -0.04 5.26
C PHE A 45 7.89 -1.42 5.34
N PRO A 46 8.62 -2.53 5.09
CA PRO A 46 8.05 -3.89 5.06
C PRO A 46 7.63 -4.41 6.44
N PHE A 47 8.16 -3.84 7.53
CA PHE A 47 7.84 -4.29 8.90
C PHE A 47 6.56 -3.65 9.44
N GLU A 48 5.99 -2.71 8.69
CA GLU A 48 4.82 -1.91 9.04
C GLU A 48 3.53 -2.50 8.48
N ILE A 49 3.61 -3.62 7.73
CA ILE A 49 2.44 -4.37 7.25
C ILE A 49 1.44 -4.72 8.38
N PRO A 50 1.87 -5.14 9.59
CA PRO A 50 0.97 -5.33 10.74
C PRO A 50 0.10 -4.12 11.05
N ALA A 51 0.62 -2.90 10.83
CA ALA A 51 -0.12 -1.68 11.08
C ALA A 51 -1.10 -1.32 9.95
N MET A 52 -0.81 -1.75 8.73
CA MET A 52 -1.68 -1.55 7.57
C MET A 52 -2.81 -2.59 7.48
N LYS A 53 -2.55 -3.83 7.92
CA LYS A 53 -3.49 -4.96 7.79
C LYS A 53 -4.91 -4.64 8.29
N PRO A 54 -5.12 -3.98 9.44
CA PRO A 54 -6.47 -3.72 9.95
C PRO A 54 -7.28 -2.78 9.07
N LEU A 55 -6.62 -1.94 8.27
CA LEU A 55 -7.23 -0.99 7.35
C LEU A 55 -7.44 -1.58 5.94
N LEU A 56 -6.64 -2.58 5.59
CA LEU A 56 -6.74 -3.30 4.32
C LEU A 56 -7.75 -4.45 4.41
N CYS A 57 -7.72 -5.22 5.49
CA CYS A 57 -8.50 -6.46 5.65
C CYS A 57 -9.71 -6.28 6.58
N GLY A 58 -10.64 -7.24 6.51
CA GLY A 58 -11.85 -7.28 7.33
C GLY A 58 -13.04 -6.54 6.67
N PRO A 59 -14.21 -6.49 7.36
CA PRO A 59 -15.45 -5.94 6.79
C PRO A 59 -15.34 -4.48 6.38
N GLU A 60 -14.59 -3.70 7.16
CA GLU A 60 -14.32 -2.28 6.94
C GLU A 60 -12.97 -2.04 6.24
N GLY A 61 -12.39 -3.09 5.66
CA GLY A 61 -11.11 -3.04 4.95
C GLY A 61 -11.29 -2.62 3.50
N CYS A 62 -10.30 -1.93 2.93
CA CYS A 62 -10.40 -1.47 1.54
C CYS A 62 -9.78 -2.44 0.51
N PHE A 63 -9.16 -3.55 0.92
CA PHE A 63 -8.60 -4.53 0.00
C PHE A 63 -9.74 -5.23 -0.78
N PRO A 64 -9.60 -5.44 -2.10
CA PRO A 64 -10.71 -5.94 -2.91
C PRO A 64 -11.07 -7.38 -2.54
N HIS A 65 -12.33 -7.75 -2.80
CA HIS A 65 -12.79 -9.13 -2.72
C HIS A 65 -12.38 -9.89 -3.99
N PRO A 66 -12.15 -11.22 -3.95
CA PRO A 66 -11.90 -12.01 -5.15
C PRO A 66 -12.93 -11.81 -6.27
N ASP A 67 -14.21 -11.60 -5.90
CA ASP A 67 -15.29 -11.37 -6.85
C ASP A 67 -15.12 -10.07 -7.65
N ASP A 68 -14.45 -9.06 -7.08
CA ASP A 68 -14.19 -7.79 -7.76
C ASP A 68 -13.27 -7.96 -8.97
N LEU A 69 -12.49 -9.04 -9.03
CA LEU A 69 -11.59 -9.35 -10.14
C LEU A 69 -12.27 -10.16 -11.25
N GLN A 70 -13.45 -10.74 -11.03
CA GLN A 70 -14.16 -11.59 -12.01
C GLN A 70 -14.36 -10.91 -13.39
N PRO A 71 -14.76 -9.62 -13.47
CA PRO A 71 -14.92 -8.95 -14.76
C PRO A 71 -13.61 -8.78 -15.53
N TYR A 72 -12.45 -8.91 -14.86
CA TYR A 72 -11.12 -8.62 -15.40
C TYR A 72 -10.35 -9.91 -15.71
N GLY A 73 -11.02 -10.94 -16.21
CA GLY A 73 -10.41 -12.26 -16.50
C GLY A 73 -9.18 -12.21 -17.44
N GLY A 74 -9.08 -11.20 -18.30
CA GLY A 74 -7.91 -10.96 -19.17
C GLY A 74 -6.69 -10.36 -18.46
N PHE A 75 -6.84 -9.83 -17.25
CA PHE A 75 -5.77 -9.20 -16.47
C PHE A 75 -5.11 -10.24 -15.55
N LEU A 76 -4.43 -11.21 -16.16
CA LEU A 76 -3.77 -12.29 -15.42
C LEU A 76 -2.75 -11.76 -14.40
N ASP A 77 -2.02 -10.69 -14.74
CA ASP A 77 -1.04 -10.09 -13.85
C ASP A 77 -1.70 -9.50 -12.58
N ALA A 78 -2.87 -8.87 -12.74
CA ALA A 78 -3.63 -8.29 -11.63
C ALA A 78 -4.11 -9.40 -10.69
N ARG A 79 -4.58 -10.52 -11.24
CA ARG A 79 -4.99 -11.69 -10.44
C ARG A 79 -3.81 -12.32 -9.69
N ILE A 80 -2.66 -12.52 -10.35
CA ILE A 80 -1.46 -13.04 -9.69
C ILE A 80 -1.01 -12.10 -8.56
N ARG A 81 -1.02 -10.79 -8.80
CA ARG A 81 -0.65 -9.78 -7.80
C ARG A 81 -1.62 -9.77 -6.63
N PHE A 82 -2.91 -9.82 -6.91
CA PHE A 82 -3.97 -9.93 -5.90
C PHE A 82 -3.71 -11.12 -4.96
N GLU A 83 -3.54 -12.32 -5.52
CA GLU A 83 -3.31 -13.53 -4.73
C GLU A 83 -2.02 -13.45 -3.90
N ARG A 84 -0.93 -12.91 -4.47
CA ARG A 84 0.33 -12.74 -3.74
C ARG A 84 0.20 -11.78 -2.56
N VAL A 85 -0.48 -10.65 -2.77
CA VAL A 85 -0.67 -9.66 -1.70
C VAL A 85 -1.64 -10.19 -0.65
N ARG A 86 -2.73 -10.84 -1.06
CA ARG A 86 -3.68 -11.50 -0.16
C ARG A 86 -2.96 -12.53 0.73
N PHE A 87 -2.18 -13.43 0.12
CA PHE A 87 -1.41 -14.43 0.84
C PHE A 87 -0.44 -13.78 1.85
N LEU A 88 0.31 -12.76 1.44
CA LEU A 88 1.19 -12.03 2.36
C LEU A 88 0.43 -11.39 3.52
N LEU A 89 -0.71 -10.77 3.25
CA LEU A 89 -1.54 -10.16 4.29
C LEU A 89 -2.08 -11.22 5.25
N ASP A 90 -2.48 -12.40 4.76
CA ASP A 90 -3.00 -13.49 5.58
C ASP A 90 -1.93 -14.00 6.57
N GLU A 91 -0.67 -14.11 6.15
CA GLU A 91 0.46 -14.60 6.97
C GLU A 91 0.93 -13.62 8.08
N VAL A 92 0.59 -12.34 7.97
CA VAL A 92 1.05 -11.31 8.93
C VAL A 92 0.05 -11.14 10.07
N ALA A 93 0.50 -11.21 11.33
CA ALA A 93 -0.32 -10.81 12.46
C ALA A 93 -0.54 -9.28 12.45
N GLY A 94 -1.79 -8.85 12.32
CA GLY A 94 -2.15 -7.43 12.34
C GLY A 94 -2.31 -6.89 13.75
N LEU A 95 -2.09 -5.58 13.93
CA LEU A 95 -2.53 -4.87 15.13
C LEU A 95 -4.06 -4.85 15.23
N SER A 96 -4.63 -4.51 16.38
CA SER A 96 -6.06 -4.27 16.49
C SER A 96 -6.42 -2.90 15.89
N ARG A 97 -7.69 -2.68 15.53
CA ARG A 97 -8.16 -1.37 15.04
C ARG A 97 -8.04 -0.29 16.11
N GLU A 98 -8.24 -0.65 17.36
CA GLU A 98 -8.08 0.23 18.52
C GLU A 98 -6.62 0.67 18.67
N GLN A 99 -5.67 -0.26 18.55
CA GLN A 99 -4.23 0.05 18.58
C GLN A 99 -3.81 0.99 17.46
N ILE A 100 -4.42 0.86 16.27
CA ILE A 100 -4.19 1.79 15.16
C ILE A 100 -4.86 3.14 15.41
N ALA A 101 -6.05 3.17 16.00
CA ALA A 101 -6.76 4.42 16.25
C ALA A 101 -6.05 5.32 17.27
N THR A 102 -5.46 4.76 18.31
CA THR A 102 -4.71 5.54 19.31
C THR A 102 -3.30 5.87 18.84
N CYS A 103 -2.72 5.02 17.98
CA CYS A 103 -1.33 5.12 17.53
C CYS A 103 -0.29 5.06 18.67
N ASP A 104 -0.65 4.61 19.88
CA ASP A 104 0.26 4.61 21.05
C ASP A 104 1.54 3.79 20.82
N LEU A 105 1.46 2.78 19.95
CA LEU A 105 2.56 1.84 19.67
C LEU A 105 3.50 2.29 18.54
N ILE A 106 3.13 3.32 17.78
CA ILE A 106 3.84 3.74 16.56
C ILE A 106 4.31 5.17 16.79
N PRO A 107 5.59 5.55 16.69
CA PRO A 107 6.00 6.95 16.91
C PRO A 107 5.31 7.96 15.98
N GLY A 108 5.13 9.20 16.46
CA GLY A 108 4.47 10.29 15.74
C GLY A 108 5.09 10.66 14.39
N ASP A 109 6.40 10.49 14.31
CA ASP A 109 7.24 10.77 13.16
C ASP A 109 7.51 9.53 12.29
N ALA A 110 6.88 8.39 12.59
CA ALA A 110 6.98 7.21 11.74
C ALA A 110 6.27 7.46 10.41
N VAL A 111 6.97 7.23 9.29
CA VAL A 111 6.45 7.43 7.92
C VAL A 111 5.11 6.72 7.68
N ILE A 112 4.90 5.56 8.30
CA ILE A 112 3.64 4.82 8.19
C ILE A 112 2.41 5.61 8.64
N ARG A 113 2.58 6.58 9.55
CA ARG A 113 1.51 7.47 10.00
C ARG A 113 0.99 8.40 8.89
N GLU A 114 1.70 8.57 7.77
CA GLU A 114 1.14 9.20 6.56
C GLU A 114 0.02 8.37 5.90
N PHE A 115 0.01 7.05 6.13
CA PHE A 115 -0.94 6.12 5.52
C PHE A 115 -2.08 5.78 6.49
N ILE A 116 -1.75 5.56 7.75
CA ILE A 116 -2.71 5.16 8.79
C ILE A 116 -3.32 6.36 9.53
N GLY A 117 -2.71 7.53 9.44
CA GLY A 117 -3.12 8.77 10.11
C GLY A 117 -2.28 9.08 11.35
N GLY A 118 -2.47 10.28 11.92
CA GLY A 118 -1.84 10.70 13.17
C GLY A 118 -0.37 11.11 13.08
N SER A 119 0.15 11.42 11.88
CA SER A 119 1.52 11.92 11.71
C SER A 119 1.70 13.25 12.44
N THR A 120 2.84 13.41 13.13
CA THR A 120 3.26 14.68 13.73
C THR A 120 4.16 15.50 12.81
N ILE A 121 4.55 14.94 11.66
CA ILE A 121 5.37 15.63 10.66
C ILE A 121 4.51 16.66 9.94
N GLN A 122 4.93 17.91 10.00
CA GLN A 122 4.31 18.99 9.23
C GLN A 122 4.81 18.93 7.78
N ILE A 123 3.88 18.71 6.84
CA ILE A 123 4.21 18.69 5.41
C ILE A 123 4.06 20.12 4.88
N PRO A 124 5.14 20.78 4.39
CA PRO A 124 5.15 22.22 4.11
C PRO A 124 4.20 22.74 3.01
N HIS A 125 3.45 21.88 2.34
CA HIS A 125 2.71 22.21 1.11
C HIS A 125 1.24 21.77 1.11
N ASN A 126 0.67 21.49 2.28
CA ASN A 126 -0.73 21.07 2.43
C ASN A 126 -1.66 22.16 3.02
N GLU A 127 -1.26 23.43 2.91
CA GLU A 127 -2.17 24.59 3.13
C GLU A 127 -2.96 24.93 1.85
#